data_AF-A0A0K1IXM2-F1
#
_entry.id   AF-A0A0K1IXM2-F1
#
_cell.length_a   1.000
_cell.length_b   1.000
_cell.length_c   1.000
_cell.angle_alpha   90.00
_cell.angle_beta   90.00
_cell.angle_gamma   90.00
#
_symmetry.space_group_name_H-M   'P 1'
#
loop_
_entity.id
_entity.type
_entity.pdbx_description
1 polymer ?
#
loop_
_entity_poly.entity_id
_entity_poly.type
_entity_poly.pdbx_seq_one_letter_code
_entity_poly.pdbx_strand_id
1 'polypeptide(L)'
;MLVSVADWPDWGPSVSAVRGVDGRIEAGSRGEVRVAGVWVPFSIETCDDESRRWTWRVAGIPATGHRVESVGADRCEVAFEVPVLAGPYAAVCALALRRIERLAKRRLTDEASRGRSE
;
A
#
# COMPACT_ATOMS: atom_id res chain seq x y z
N MET A 1 -5.98 4.81 -0.25
CA MET A 1 -4.66 4.85 0.41
C MET A 1 -3.68 3.84 -0.16
N LEU A 2 -3.92 2.52 -0.04
CA LEU A 2 -2.94 1.51 -0.52
C LEU A 2 -2.61 1.62 -2.02
N VAL A 3 -3.59 2.01 -2.84
CA VAL A 3 -3.44 2.19 -4.28
C VAL A 3 -2.96 3.59 -4.69
N SER A 4 -2.79 4.51 -3.74
CA SER A 4 -2.30 5.87 -4.02
C SER A 4 -0.79 5.93 -3.79
N VAL A 5 -0.01 6.13 -4.86
CA VAL A 5 1.46 6.10 -4.76
C VAL A 5 2.02 7.20 -3.86
N ALA A 6 1.31 8.32 -3.75
CA ALA A 6 1.67 9.42 -2.86
C ALA A 6 1.59 9.03 -1.38
N ASP A 7 0.74 8.06 -1.03
CA ASP A 7 0.57 7.60 0.36
C ASP A 7 1.62 6.54 0.74
N TRP A 8 2.34 5.94 -0.23
CA TRP A 8 3.25 4.82 0.03
C TRP A 8 4.37 5.15 1.02
N PRO A 9 5.02 6.32 0.98
CA PRO A 9 6.05 6.68 1.95
C PRO A 9 5.52 6.79 3.40
N ASP A 10 4.25 7.14 3.58
CA ASP A 10 3.66 7.31 4.91
C ASP A 10 3.46 5.97 5.62
N TRP A 11 3.04 4.94 4.88
CA TRP A 11 2.78 3.63 5.46
C TRP A 11 3.88 2.59 5.23
N GLY A 12 4.60 2.63 4.12
CA GLY A 12 5.61 1.63 3.74
C GLY A 12 6.99 1.97 4.32
N PRO A 13 7.49 1.27 5.36
CA PRO A 13 8.74 1.66 6.03
C PRO A 13 9.98 1.56 5.14
N SER A 14 9.92 0.72 4.10
CA SER A 14 10.98 0.52 3.12
C SER A 14 10.88 1.48 1.93
N VAL A 15 9.74 2.15 1.73
CA VAL A 15 9.47 3.03 0.58
C VAL A 15 9.64 4.47 1.04
N SER A 16 10.49 5.22 0.34
CA SER A 16 10.75 6.63 0.66
C SER A 16 10.25 7.61 -0.40
N ALA A 17 10.04 7.15 -1.63
CA ALA A 17 9.49 7.95 -2.73
C ALA A 17 9.03 7.04 -3.87
N VAL A 18 8.17 7.56 -4.74
CA VAL A 18 7.70 6.91 -5.97
C VAL A 18 7.77 7.94 -7.10
N ARG A 19 8.10 7.51 -8.33
CA ARG A 19 8.05 8.33 -9.54
C ARG A 19 7.64 7.52 -10.76
N GLY A 20 7.14 8.20 -11.80
CA GLY A 20 6.70 7.59 -13.06
C GLY A 20 5.25 7.09 -13.05
N VAL A 21 4.58 7.16 -11.91
CA VAL A 21 3.12 6.99 -11.76
C VAL A 21 2.64 8.11 -10.87
N ASP A 22 1.56 8.77 -11.26
CA ASP A 22 0.92 9.81 -10.46
C ASP A 22 -0.47 9.32 -10.01
N GLY A 23 -0.84 9.64 -8.76
CA GLY A 23 -2.15 9.29 -8.22
C GLY A 23 -2.32 7.80 -7.93
N ARG A 24 -3.30 7.15 -8.59
CA ARG A 24 -3.71 5.78 -8.32
C ARG A 24 -2.98 4.79 -9.23
N ILE A 25 -2.53 3.67 -8.68
CA ILE A 25 -2.04 2.55 -9.48
C ILE A 25 -3.17 1.81 -10.19
N GLU A 26 -2.84 1.22 -11.32
CA GLU A 26 -3.67 0.32 -12.11
C GLU A 26 -2.85 -0.90 -12.55
N ALA A 27 -3.51 -1.95 -13.04
CA ALA A 27 -2.81 -3.09 -13.61
C ALA A 27 -1.94 -2.62 -14.80
N GLY A 28 -0.67 -3.03 -14.81
CA GLY A 28 0.29 -2.60 -15.82
C GLY A 28 0.97 -1.25 -15.56
N SER A 29 0.60 -0.52 -14.50
CA SER A 29 1.37 0.67 -14.08
C SER A 29 2.83 0.32 -13.84
N ARG A 30 3.74 1.17 -14.33
CA ARG A 30 5.20 1.02 -14.20
C ARG A 30 5.82 2.31 -13.73
N GLY A 31 6.79 2.20 -12.84
CA GLY A 31 7.52 3.34 -12.34
C GLY A 31 8.76 2.91 -11.58
N GLU A 32 9.27 3.81 -10.75
CA GLU A 32 10.37 3.52 -9.86
C GLU A 32 9.98 3.83 -8.42
N VAL A 33 10.37 2.94 -7.52
CA VAL A 33 10.19 3.07 -6.08
C VAL A 33 11.56 3.23 -5.43
N ARG A 34 11.66 4.13 -4.47
CA ARG A 34 12.91 4.37 -3.75
C ARG A 34 12.95 3.54 -2.47
N VAL A 35 13.76 2.48 -2.48
CA VAL A 35 13.94 1.56 -1.35
C VAL A 35 15.36 1.64 -0.83
N ALA A 36 15.51 1.85 0.48
CA ALA A 36 16.82 2.03 1.13
C ALA A 36 17.73 3.05 0.43
N GLY A 37 17.14 4.13 -0.10
CA GLY A 37 17.86 5.20 -0.82
C GLY A 37 18.09 4.97 -2.32
N VAL A 38 17.86 3.75 -2.83
CA VAL A 38 18.08 3.35 -4.23
C VAL A 38 16.77 3.34 -5.00
N TRP A 39 16.79 3.86 -6.24
CA TRP A 39 15.65 3.76 -7.15
C TRP A 39 15.64 2.39 -7.83
N VAL A 40 14.49 1.71 -7.73
CA VAL A 40 14.29 0.36 -8.25
C VAL A 40 13.02 0.35 -9.10
N PRO A 41 13.05 -0.21 -10.32
CA PRO A 41 11.85 -0.29 -11.15
C PRO A 41 10.83 -1.22 -10.51
N PHE A 42 9.55 -0.85 -10.62
CA PHE A 42 8.44 -1.71 -10.28
C PHE A 42 7.40 -1.78 -11.40
N SER A 43 6.59 -2.84 -11.36
CA SER A 43 5.42 -2.99 -12.23
C SER A 43 4.27 -3.59 -11.43
N ILE A 44 3.09 -3.01 -11.53
CA ILE A 44 1.86 -3.57 -10.97
C ILE A 44 1.39 -4.69 -11.89
N GLU A 45 1.32 -5.92 -11.37
CA GLU A 45 0.90 -7.09 -12.15
C GLU A 45 -0.61 -7.24 -12.17
N THR A 46 -1.23 -7.13 -10.99
CA THR A 46 -2.69 -7.21 -10.84
C THR A 46 -3.16 -6.06 -9.99
N CYS A 47 -4.29 -5.48 -10.36
CA CYS A 47 -5.02 -4.51 -9.54
C CYS A 47 -6.49 -4.76 -9.80
N ASP A 48 -7.14 -5.40 -8.85
CA ASP A 48 -8.53 -5.81 -8.93
C ASP A 48 -9.34 -5.07 -7.87
N ASP A 49 -10.28 -4.26 -8.34
CA ASP A 49 -11.13 -3.43 -7.50
C ASP A 49 -12.27 -4.22 -6.85
N GLU A 50 -12.70 -5.33 -7.45
CA GLU A 50 -13.73 -6.22 -6.89
C GLU A 50 -13.17 -7.00 -5.71
N SER A 51 -12.02 -7.67 -5.90
CA SER A 51 -11.33 -8.39 -4.82
C SER A 51 -10.48 -7.48 -3.92
N ARG A 52 -10.39 -6.18 -4.25
CA ARG A 52 -9.62 -5.14 -3.54
C ARG A 52 -8.19 -5.60 -3.27
N ARG A 53 -7.59 -6.22 -4.28
CA ARG A 53 -6.29 -6.87 -4.21
C ARG A 53 -5.38 -6.38 -5.32
N TRP A 54 -4.12 -6.15 -5.00
CA TRP A 54 -3.11 -5.84 -6.01
C TRP A 54 -1.77 -6.50 -5.70
N THR A 55 -1.03 -6.80 -6.75
CA THR A 55 0.33 -7.37 -6.70
C THR A 55 1.25 -6.61 -7.61
N TRP A 56 2.54 -6.76 -7.36
CA TRP A 56 3.58 -6.03 -8.08
C TRP A 56 4.89 -6.81 -8.08
N ARG A 57 5.75 -6.45 -9.02
CA ARG A 57 7.15 -6.84 -9.05
C ARG A 57 8.01 -5.64 -8.73
N VAL A 58 9.13 -5.88 -8.05
CA VAL A 58 10.19 -4.90 -7.82
C VAL A 58 11.48 -5.50 -8.35
N ALA A 59 12.21 -4.78 -9.20
CA ALA A 59 13.34 -5.29 -9.96
C ALA A 59 13.03 -6.59 -10.73
N GLY A 60 11.77 -6.78 -11.18
CA GLY A 60 11.35 -7.99 -11.87
C GLY A 60 11.17 -9.21 -10.97
N ILE A 61 11.25 -9.07 -9.65
CA ILE A 61 11.00 -10.14 -8.67
C ILE A 61 9.59 -9.95 -8.07
N PRO A 62 8.78 -11.02 -7.91
CA PRO A 62 7.49 -10.91 -7.24
C PRO A 62 7.69 -10.36 -5.82
N ALA A 63 7.02 -9.26 -5.51
CA ALA A 63 7.05 -8.64 -4.20
C ALA A 63 5.79 -9.02 -3.42
N THR A 64 5.38 -8.18 -2.46
CA THR A 64 4.20 -8.46 -1.64
C THR A 64 2.88 -8.22 -2.39
N GLY A 65 1.89 -9.08 -2.18
CA GLY A 65 0.50 -8.77 -2.50
C GLY A 65 -0.13 -7.94 -1.39
N HIS A 66 -1.14 -7.14 -1.73
CA HIS A 66 -1.89 -6.32 -0.78
C HIS A 66 -3.37 -6.54 -1.01
N ARG A 67 -4.12 -6.76 0.06
CA ARG A 67 -5.54 -7.08 0.00
C ARG A 67 -6.31 -6.34 1.09
N VAL A 68 -7.52 -5.90 0.78
CA VAL A 68 -8.43 -5.27 1.74
C VAL A 68 -9.77 -5.98 1.74
N GLU A 69 -10.19 -6.49 2.88
CA GLU A 69 -11.49 -7.14 3.05
C GLU A 69 -12.40 -6.31 3.94
N SER A 70 -13.68 -6.22 3.58
CA SER A 70 -14.68 -5.62 4.46
C SER A 70 -15.09 -6.64 5.52
N VAL A 71 -15.04 -6.25 6.80
CA VAL A 71 -15.44 -7.10 7.95
C VAL A 71 -16.52 -6.42 8.81
N GLY A 72 -17.19 -5.42 8.25
CA GLY A 72 -18.26 -4.63 8.85
C GLY A 72 -18.43 -3.29 8.13
N ALA A 73 -19.48 -2.54 8.48
CA ALA A 73 -19.78 -1.26 7.84
C ALA A 73 -18.59 -0.27 7.86
N ASP A 74 -17.91 -0.18 9.01
CA ASP A 74 -16.80 0.76 9.23
C ASP A 74 -15.48 0.04 9.59
N ARG A 75 -15.35 -1.23 9.21
CA ARG A 75 -14.18 -2.03 9.53
C ARG A 75 -13.68 -2.79 8.32
N CYS A 76 -12.37 -2.80 8.17
CA CYS A 76 -11.69 -3.61 7.16
C CYS A 76 -10.52 -4.36 7.77
N GLU A 77 -10.18 -5.47 7.13
CA GLU A 77 -8.93 -6.17 7.32
C GLU A 77 -7.99 -5.83 6.16
N VAL A 78 -6.72 -5.57 6.48
CA VAL A 78 -5.68 -5.36 5.47
C VAL A 78 -4.64 -6.44 5.64
N ALA A 79 -4.35 -7.18 4.57
CA ALA A 79 -3.41 -8.28 4.58
C ALA A 79 -2.29 -8.04 3.55
N PHE A 80 -1.07 -8.39 3.94
CA PHE A 80 0.07 -8.45 3.03
C PHE A 80 0.42 -9.90 2.76
N GLU A 81 0.49 -10.26 1.49
CA GLU A 81 0.88 -11.59 1.03
C GLU A 81 2.38 -11.59 0.77
N VAL A 82 3.14 -12.30 1.59
CA VAL A 82 4.60 -12.28 1.54
C VAL A 82 5.11 -13.57 0.89
N PRO A 83 5.93 -13.51 -0.17
CA PRO A 83 6.61 -14.68 -0.68
C PRO A 83 7.42 -15.38 0.42
N VAL A 84 7.41 -16.71 0.48
CA VAL A 84 8.06 -17.49 1.57
C VAL A 84 9.53 -17.11 1.77
N LEU A 85 10.27 -16.91 0.68
CA LEU A 85 11.69 -16.50 0.72
C LEU A 85 11.90 -15.10 1.33
N ALA A 86 10.87 -14.25 1.30
CA ALA A 86 10.87 -12.94 1.92
C ALA A 86 10.37 -12.98 3.38
N GLY A 87 10.33 -14.14 4.03
CA GLY A 87 9.90 -14.30 5.43
C GLY A 87 10.47 -13.28 6.42
N PRO A 88 11.78 -12.96 6.40
CA PRO A 88 12.35 -11.91 7.26
C PRO A 88 11.71 -10.52 7.09
N TYR A 89 11.16 -10.24 5.90
CA TYR A 89 10.46 -8.99 5.59
C TYR A 89 9.08 -8.88 6.24
N ALA A 90 8.57 -9.95 6.86
CA ALA A 90 7.29 -9.93 7.58
C ALA A 90 7.26 -8.89 8.73
N ALA A 91 8.40 -8.65 9.39
CA ALA A 91 8.48 -7.61 10.43
C ALA A 91 8.24 -6.20 9.87
N VAL A 92 8.75 -5.93 8.66
CA VAL A 92 8.51 -4.66 7.94
C VAL A 92 7.03 -4.56 7.54
N CYS A 93 6.44 -5.66 7.08
CA CYS A 93 5.01 -5.73 6.76
C CYS A 93 4.13 -5.45 7.97
N ALA A 94 4.45 -6.02 9.14
CA ALA A 94 3.72 -5.76 10.38
C ALA A 94 3.79 -4.29 10.80
N LEU A 95 4.95 -3.64 10.65
CA LEU A 95 5.08 -2.21 10.90
C LEU A 95 4.25 -1.38 9.91
N ALA A 96 4.23 -1.77 8.64
CA ALA A 96 3.42 -1.12 7.62
C ALA A 96 1.93 -1.18 7.94
N LEU A 97 1.41 -2.36 8.32
CA LEU A 97 0.02 -2.55 8.74
C LEU A 97 -0.36 -1.65 9.94
N ARG A 98 0.52 -1.53 10.93
CA ARG A 98 0.31 -0.60 12.06
C ARG A 98 0.27 0.87 11.64
N ARG A 99 1.05 1.26 10.63
CA ARG A 99 1.02 2.63 10.07
C ARG A 99 -0.28 2.87 9.30
N ILE A 100 -0.70 1.90 8.48
CA ILE A 100 -1.97 1.90 7.75
C ILE A 100 -3.14 2.12 8.71
N GLU A 101 -3.20 1.34 9.79
CA GLU A 101 -4.26 1.46 10.81
C GLU A 101 -4.33 2.86 11.40
N ARG A 102 -3.17 3.43 11.79
CA ARG A 102 -3.11 4.79 12.34
C ARG A 102 -3.54 5.85 11.34
N LEU A 103 -3.11 5.75 10.09
CA LEU A 103 -3.47 6.70 9.04
C LEU A 103 -4.98 6.63 8.73
N ALA A 104 -5.54 5.42 8.65
CA ALA A 104 -6.97 5.23 8.46
C ALA A 104 -7.80 5.86 9.58
N LYS A 105 -7.44 5.60 10.85
CA LYS A 105 -8.11 6.21 12.02
C LYS A 105 -8.01 7.73 12.04
N ARG A 106 -6.86 8.29 11.65
CA ARG A 106 -6.67 9.75 11.55
C ARG A 106 -7.59 10.35 10.48
N ARG A 107 -7.60 9.79 9.27
CA ARG A 107 -8.45 10.27 8.16
C ARG A 107 -9.94 10.24 8.51
N LEU A 108 -10.41 9.18 9.18
CA LEU A 108 -11.79 9.10 9.68
C LEU A 108 -12.12 10.20 10.70
N THR A 109 -11.18 10.50 11.60
CA THR A 109 -11.35 11.56 12.61
C THR A 109 -11.40 12.94 11.96
N ASP A 110 -10.52 13.19 11.00
CA ASP A 110 -10.47 14.46 10.25
C ASP A 110 -11.75 14.67 9.44
N GLU A 111 -12.26 13.63 8.78
CA GLU A 111 -13.51 13.66 8.02
C GLU A 111 -14.72 13.93 8.92
N ALA A 112 -14.82 13.25 10.07
CA ALA A 112 -15.86 13.51 11.06
C ALA A 112 -15.78 14.93 11.66
N SER A 113 -14.60 15.54 11.72
CA SER A 113 -14.44 16.92 12.18
C SER A 113 -14.88 17.96 11.15
N ARG A 114 -14.68 17.68 9.86
CA ARG A 114 -15.14 18.54 8.75
C ARG A 114 -16.66 18.53 8.62
N GLY A 115 -17.28 17.35 8.63
CA GLY A 115 -18.73 17.23 8.54
C GLY A 115 -19.52 17.73 9.76
N ARG A 116 -18.85 18.12 10.85
CA ARG A 116 -19.48 18.83 11.99
C ARG A 116 -19.39 20.36 11.89
N SER A 117 -18.59 20.87 10.95
CA SER A 117 -18.38 22.31 10.74
C SER A 117 -19.20 22.87 9.57
N GLU A 118 -19.91 21.99 8.86
CA GLU A 118 -20.87 22.26 7.78
C GLU A 118 -22.30 22.09 8.29
#